data_AF-A0A822XU18-F1
#
_entry.id   AF-A0A822XU18-F1
#
_cell.length_a   1.000
_cell.length_b   1.000
_cell.length_c   1.000
_cell.angle_alpha   90.00
_cell.angle_beta   90.00
_cell.angle_gamma   90.00
#
_symmetry.space_group_name_H-M   'P 1'
#
loop_
_entity.id
_entity.type
_entity.pdbx_description
1 polymer ?
#
loop_
_entity_poly.entity_id
_entity_poly.type
_entity_poly.pdbx_seq_one_letter_code
_entity_poly.pdbx_strand_id
1 'polypeptide(L)'
;MSPEYGMQGQFSIKSDVFSFGVLLLEIVTGKKNSSFYQSEHKEDLLTYAWRRWNEGRDWELVDPVLGEGFTRDEVRRCIHIGLLCVQDDVADRPTMATVLVMLNSNTVSTLELPSRPGFFAHNEMR
;
A
#
# COMPACT_ATOMS: atom_id res chain seq x y z
N MET A 1 6.39 2.99 -8.49
CA MET A 1 5.60 3.90 -9.36
C MET A 1 4.31 3.19 -9.73
N SER A 2 3.25 3.92 -10.09
CA SER A 2 2.02 3.27 -10.58
C SER A 2 2.29 2.49 -11.88
N PRO A 3 1.59 1.36 -12.12
CA PRO A 3 1.81 0.55 -13.31
C PRO A 3 1.59 1.31 -14.61
N GLU A 4 0.51 2.10 -14.70
CA GLU A 4 0.15 2.85 -15.91
C GLU A 4 1.17 3.95 -16.24
N TYR A 5 1.77 4.58 -15.23
CA TYR A 5 2.84 5.55 -15.43
C TYR A 5 4.14 4.85 -15.86
N GLY A 6 4.53 3.77 -15.17
CA GLY A 6 5.78 3.06 -15.45
C GLY A 6 5.80 2.33 -16.79
N MET A 7 4.65 1.77 -17.20
CA MET A 7 4.54 0.97 -18.44
C MET A 7 4.15 1.79 -19.65
N GLN A 8 3.30 2.80 -19.48
CA GLN A 8 2.68 3.53 -20.59
C GLN A 8 2.98 5.05 -20.57
N GLY A 9 3.69 5.55 -19.55
CA GLY A 9 3.96 6.98 -19.39
C GLY A 9 2.73 7.80 -19.01
N GLN A 10 1.64 7.16 -18.57
CA GLN A 10 0.39 7.83 -18.22
C GLN A 10 0.46 8.42 -16.81
N PHE A 11 0.72 9.73 -16.73
CA PHE A 11 0.73 10.47 -15.47
C PHE A 11 -0.65 11.05 -15.16
N SER A 12 -1.08 10.97 -13.90
CA SER A 12 -2.34 11.56 -13.43
C SER A 12 -2.33 11.82 -11.92
N ILE A 13 -3.36 12.51 -11.42
CA ILE A 13 -3.59 12.64 -9.98
C ILE A 13 -3.71 11.25 -9.32
N LYS A 14 -4.22 10.25 -10.03
CA LYS A 14 -4.36 8.88 -9.50
C LYS A 14 -3.03 8.11 -9.48
N SER A 15 -2.04 8.47 -10.31
CA SER A 15 -0.68 7.92 -10.17
C SER A 15 0.04 8.52 -8.97
N ASP A 16 -0.28 9.76 -8.59
CA ASP A 16 0.21 10.37 -7.35
C ASP A 16 -0.41 9.72 -6.11
N VAL A 17 -1.73 9.42 -6.14
CA VAL A 17 -2.40 8.64 -5.07
C VAL A 17 -1.72 7.29 -4.87
N PHE A 18 -1.44 6.57 -5.97
CA PHE A 18 -0.73 5.30 -5.91
C PHE A 18 0.64 5.46 -5.24
N SER A 19 1.43 6.46 -5.66
CA SER A 19 2.76 6.69 -5.11
C SER A 19 2.72 7.08 -3.64
N PHE A 20 1.70 7.84 -3.21
CA PHE A 20 1.43 8.10 -1.79
C PHE A 20 1.13 6.80 -1.03
N GLY A 21 0.32 5.90 -1.59
CA GLY A 21 0.03 4.60 -0.99
C GLY A 21 1.28 3.74 -0.78
N VAL A 22 2.17 3.69 -1.78
CA VAL A 22 3.48 3.03 -1.64
C VAL A 22 4.28 3.66 -0.49
N LEU A 23 4.41 4.99 -0.47
CA LEU A 23 5.16 5.72 0.55
C LEU A 23 4.61 5.46 1.95
N LEU A 24 3.28 5.44 2.12
CA LEU A 24 2.65 5.16 3.40
C LEU A 24 2.98 3.74 3.89
N LEU A 25 2.96 2.75 3.00
CA LEU A 25 3.36 1.38 3.33
C LEU A 25 4.86 1.28 3.63
N GLU A 26 5.71 2.02 2.93
CA GLU A 26 7.15 2.10 3.24
C GLU A 26 7.40 2.69 4.63
N ILE A 27 6.65 3.74 5.03
CA ILE A 27 6.74 4.35 6.37
C ILE A 27 6.33 3.35 7.45
N VAL A 28 5.18 2.68 7.27
CA VAL A 28 4.69 1.71 8.26
C VAL A 28 5.65 0.52 8.38
N THR A 29 6.21 0.05 7.27
CA THR A 29 7.04 -1.15 7.25
C THR A 29 8.52 -0.93 7.49
N GLY A 30 9.00 0.30 7.34
CA GLY A 30 10.43 0.59 7.32
C GLY A 30 11.17 -0.04 6.13
N LYS A 31 10.43 -0.68 5.20
CA LYS A 31 11.00 -1.41 4.07
C LYS A 31 10.81 -0.59 2.82
N LYS A 32 11.91 -0.27 2.14
CA LYS A 32 11.86 0.31 0.80
C LYS A 32 11.24 -0.68 -0.17
N ASN A 33 10.38 -0.22 -1.06
CA ASN A 33 9.84 -1.04 -2.14
C ASN A 33 10.96 -1.66 -3.00
N SER A 34 12.06 -0.93 -3.19
CA SER A 34 13.25 -1.42 -3.89
C SER A 34 14.02 -2.53 -3.16
N SER A 35 13.82 -2.71 -1.84
CA SER A 35 14.53 -3.74 -1.06
C SER A 35 13.99 -5.15 -1.30
N PHE A 36 12.74 -5.28 -1.76
CA PHE A 36 12.12 -6.56 -2.07
C PHE A 36 12.72 -7.24 -3.31
N TYR A 37 13.32 -6.47 -4.22
CA TYR A 37 14.04 -6.98 -5.40
C TYR A 37 15.24 -7.88 -5.06
N GLN A 38 15.76 -7.80 -3.83
CA GLN A 38 16.93 -8.57 -3.38
C GLN A 38 16.58 -9.72 -2.44
N SER A 39 15.29 -9.89 -2.09
CA SER A 39 14.86 -10.96 -1.20
C SER A 39 14.68 -12.27 -1.97
N GLU A 40 15.05 -13.41 -1.37
CA GLU A 40 14.88 -14.75 -1.96
C GLU A 40 13.42 -15.08 -2.34
N HIS A 41 12.46 -14.30 -1.88
CA HIS A 41 11.03 -14.61 -1.97
C HIS A 41 10.32 -13.99 -3.18
N LYS A 42 11.01 -13.24 -4.05
CA LYS A 42 10.47 -12.65 -5.31
C LYS A 42 9.14 -11.89 -5.16
N GLU A 43 8.78 -11.49 -3.95
CA GLU A 43 7.51 -10.82 -3.65
C GLU A 43 7.77 -9.33 -3.47
N ASP A 44 7.00 -8.46 -4.11
CA ASP A 44 7.10 -7.01 -3.93
C ASP A 44 6.44 -6.53 -2.62
N LEU A 45 6.74 -5.30 -2.19
CA LEU A 45 6.19 -4.71 -0.96
C LEU A 45 4.66 -4.76 -0.89
N LEU A 46 3.99 -4.49 -2.01
CA LEU A 46 2.52 -4.37 -2.06
C LEU A 46 1.88 -5.74 -1.91
N THR A 47 2.42 -6.74 -2.61
CA THR A 47 1.97 -8.14 -2.49
C THR A 47 2.20 -8.65 -1.07
N TYR A 48 3.37 -8.37 -0.48
CA TYR A 48 3.68 -8.74 0.90
C TYR A 48 2.70 -8.08 1.91
N ALA A 49 2.49 -6.77 1.80
CA ALA A 49 1.58 -6.03 2.67
C ALA A 49 0.14 -6.53 2.57
N TRP A 50 -0.37 -6.70 1.34
CA TRP A 50 -1.72 -7.20 1.11
C TRP A 50 -1.94 -8.61 1.67
N ARG A 51 -0.95 -9.51 1.51
CA ARG A 51 -1.06 -10.86 2.07
C ARG A 51 -1.14 -10.84 3.59
N ARG A 52 -0.25 -10.11 4.27
CA ARG A 52 -0.27 -10.01 5.75
C ARG A 52 -1.57 -9.37 6.25
N TRP A 53 -2.08 -8.36 5.53
CA TRP A 53 -3.39 -7.77 5.81
C TRP A 53 -4.52 -8.81 5.74
N ASN A 54 -4.61 -9.57 4.65
CA ASN A 54 -5.66 -10.59 4.48
C ASN A 54 -5.55 -11.76 5.46
N GLU A 55 -4.34 -12.11 5.90
CA GLU A 55 -4.12 -13.12 6.93
C GLU A 55 -4.46 -12.62 8.35
N GLY A 56 -4.84 -11.34 8.52
CA GLY A 56 -5.04 -10.73 9.84
C GLY A 56 -3.74 -10.57 10.65
N ARG A 57 -2.61 -10.56 9.95
CA ARG A 57 -1.24 -10.43 10.48
C ARG A 57 -0.63 -9.09 10.11
N ASP A 58 -1.49 -8.08 9.97
CA ASP A 58 -1.14 -6.69 9.67
C ASP A 58 -0.11 -6.11 10.65
N TRP A 59 -0.11 -6.56 11.90
CA TRP A 59 0.87 -6.11 12.90
C TRP A 59 2.32 -6.52 12.59
N GLU A 60 2.52 -7.59 11.83
CA GLU A 60 3.87 -8.00 11.42
C GLU A 60 4.47 -7.09 10.35
N LEU A 61 3.65 -6.21 9.77
CA LEU A 61 4.11 -5.18 8.85
C LEU A 61 4.73 -4.00 9.57
N VAL A 62 4.54 -3.82 10.88
CA VAL A 62 4.96 -2.60 11.57
C VAL A 62 6.47 -2.63 11.86
N ASP A 63 7.18 -1.58 11.43
CA ASP A 63 8.59 -1.41 11.77
C ASP A 63 8.75 -1.27 13.29
N PRO A 64 9.54 -2.14 13.95
CA PRO A 64 9.83 -2.03 15.37
C PRO A 64 10.40 -0.66 15.80
N VAL A 65 11.04 0.08 14.88
CA VAL A 65 11.61 1.42 15.16
C VAL A 65 10.53 2.46 15.44
N LEU A 66 9.29 2.27 14.97
CA LEU A 66 8.22 3.25 15.19
C LEU A 66 7.87 3.38 16.70
N GLY A 67 8.20 2.37 17.53
CA GLY A 67 8.03 2.44 18.98
C GLY A 67 6.56 2.36 19.44
N GLU A 68 6.21 3.07 20.52
CA GLU A 68 4.88 2.99 21.18
C GLU A 68 4.02 4.27 21.00
N GLY A 69 4.37 5.14 20.04
CA GLY A 69 3.71 6.44 19.85
C GLY A 69 2.34 6.40 19.14
N PHE A 70 1.78 5.22 18.89
CA PHE A 70 0.57 5.01 18.12
C PHE A 70 -0.23 3.82 18.65
N THR A 71 -1.53 3.86 18.39
CA THR A 71 -2.44 2.74 18.66
C THR A 71 -2.41 1.72 17.53
N ARG A 72 -2.79 0.48 17.84
CA ARG A 72 -2.92 -0.58 16.84
C ARG A 72 -3.92 -0.22 15.73
N ASP A 73 -5.00 0.47 16.09
CA ASP A 73 -6.03 0.87 15.14
C ASP A 73 -5.55 1.97 14.19
N GLU A 74 -4.72 2.91 14.64
CA GLU A 74 -4.12 3.93 13.77
C GLU A 74 -3.22 3.29 12.72
N VAL A 75 -2.35 2.35 13.12
CA VAL A 75 -1.47 1.67 12.16
C VAL A 75 -2.26 0.79 11.21
N ARG A 76 -3.22 0.04 11.73
CA ARG A 76 -4.11 -0.79 10.90
C ARG A 76 -4.84 0.07 9.86
N ARG A 77 -5.27 1.27 10.24
CA ARG A 77 -5.89 2.25 9.32
C ARG A 77 -4.90 2.73 8.26
N CYS A 78 -3.67 3.07 8.63
CA CYS A 78 -2.63 3.46 7.68
C CYS A 78 -2.34 2.35 6.66
N ILE A 79 -2.27 1.10 7.09
CA ILE A 79 -2.09 -0.07 6.20
C ILE A 79 -3.30 -0.19 5.26
N HIS A 80 -4.52 -0.12 5.79
CA HIS A 80 -5.75 -0.19 4.99
C HIS A 80 -5.79 0.90 3.90
N ILE A 81 -5.54 2.15 4.29
CA ILE A 81 -5.50 3.30 3.38
C ILE A 81 -4.40 3.12 2.34
N GLY A 82 -3.20 2.68 2.76
CA GLY A 82 -2.10 2.40 1.85
C GLY A 82 -2.49 1.38 0.78
N LEU A 83 -3.15 0.29 1.17
CA LEU A 83 -3.65 -0.74 0.28
C LEU A 83 -4.78 -0.26 -0.66
N LEU A 84 -5.67 0.64 -0.20
CA LEU A 84 -6.66 1.28 -1.08
C LEU A 84 -6.02 2.21 -2.11
N CYS A 85 -4.96 2.93 -1.73
CA CYS A 85 -4.26 3.82 -2.64
C CYS A 85 -3.52 3.08 -3.77
N VAL A 86 -3.07 1.84 -3.53
CA VAL A 86 -2.30 1.05 -4.50
C VAL A 86 -3.11 0.04 -5.30
N GLN A 87 -4.43 0.25 -5.41
CA GLN A 87 -5.28 -0.61 -6.24
C GLN A 87 -4.83 -0.59 -7.71
N ASP A 88 -4.95 -1.76 -8.36
CA ASP A 88 -4.58 -1.93 -9.76
C ASP A 88 -5.44 -1.04 -10.65
N ASP A 89 -6.77 -1.17 -10.51
CA ASP A 89 -7.72 -0.30 -11.18
C ASP A 89 -7.60 1.13 -10.64
N VAL A 90 -7.35 2.05 -11.56
CA VAL A 90 -7.25 3.49 -11.31
C VAL A 90 -8.55 4.05 -10.71
N ALA A 91 -9.71 3.47 -11.07
CA ALA A 91 -11.01 3.87 -10.58
C ALA A 91 -11.18 3.60 -9.08
N ASP A 92 -10.67 2.46 -8.59
CA ASP A 92 -10.83 2.00 -7.21
C ASP A 92 -9.94 2.76 -6.22
N ARG A 93 -8.91 3.46 -6.70
CA ARG A 93 -8.05 4.28 -5.83
C ARG A 93 -8.87 5.45 -5.25
N PRO A 94 -8.80 5.76 -3.96
CA PRO A 94 -9.51 6.90 -3.37
C PRO A 94 -8.99 8.23 -3.92
N THR A 95 -9.76 9.31 -3.71
CA THR A 95 -9.22 10.66 -3.90
C THR A 95 -8.36 11.06 -2.71
N MET A 96 -7.40 11.99 -2.89
CA MET A 96 -6.61 12.49 -1.75
C MET A 96 -7.47 13.19 -0.68
N ALA A 97 -8.60 13.79 -1.06
CA ALA A 97 -9.56 14.33 -0.10
C ALA A 97 -10.19 13.21 0.75
N THR A 98 -10.56 12.09 0.12
CA THR A 98 -11.05 10.91 0.83
C THR A 98 -9.97 10.35 1.77
N VAL A 99 -8.73 10.22 1.30
CA VAL A 99 -7.59 9.77 2.12
C VAL A 99 -7.40 10.65 3.35
N LEU A 100 -7.47 11.98 3.20
CA LEU A 100 -7.36 12.91 4.32
C LEU A 100 -8.46 12.69 5.36
N VAL A 101 -9.70 12.48 4.90
CA VAL A 101 -10.83 12.18 5.80
C VAL A 101 -10.59 10.85 6.52
N MET A 102 -10.15 9.81 5.81
CA MET A 102 -9.87 8.50 6.40
C MET A 102 -8.78 8.59 7.48
N LEU A 103 -7.68 9.32 7.23
CA LEU A 103 -6.59 9.50 8.19
C LEU A 103 -7.07 10.19 9.48
N ASN A 104 -7.95 11.18 9.37
CA ASN A 104 -8.49 11.94 10.51
C ASN A 104 -9.70 11.28 11.21
N SER A 105 -10.22 10.17 10.67
CA SER A 105 -11.44 9.53 11.19
C SER A 105 -11.12 8.43 12.20
N ASN A 106 -11.80 8.36 13.34
CA ASN A 106 -11.51 7.34 14.38
C ASN A 106 -11.99 5.91 14.06
N THR A 107 -12.61 5.66 12.90
CA THR A 107 -13.25 4.38 12.57
C THR A 107 -12.77 3.83 11.22
N VAL A 108 -12.32 2.56 11.20
CA VAL A 108 -11.93 1.82 9.98
C VAL A 108 -13.15 1.21 9.27
N SER A 109 -14.26 1.00 9.99
CA SER A 109 -15.38 0.13 9.59
C SER A 109 -16.27 0.62 8.44
N THR A 110 -16.04 1.81 7.87
CA THR A 110 -16.82 2.35 6.75
C THR A 110 -16.08 2.31 5.42
N LEU A 111 -14.88 1.70 5.38
CA LEU A 111 -14.01 1.70 4.21
C LEU A 111 -14.16 0.40 3.43
N GLU A 112 -14.20 0.51 2.10
CA GLU A 112 -14.17 -0.64 1.21
C GLU A 112 -12.93 -1.50 1.49
N LEU A 113 -13.06 -2.83 1.33
CA LEU A 113 -11.95 -3.75 1.55
C LEU A 113 -10.96 -3.64 0.38
N PRO A 114 -9.64 -3.52 0.66
CA PRO A 114 -8.66 -3.47 -0.42
C PRO A 114 -8.65 -4.78 -1.21
N SER A 115 -8.83 -4.70 -2.52
CA SER A 115 -8.55 -5.81 -3.44
C SER A 115 -7.06 -6.05 -3.57
N ARG A 116 -6.72 -7.19 -4.19
CA ARG A 116 -5.33 -7.57 -4.47
C ARG A 116 -4.66 -6.49 -5.31
N PRO A 117 -3.51 -5.94 -4.87
CA PRO A 117 -2.79 -4.96 -5.66
C PRO A 117 -2.30 -5.60 -6.98
N GLY A 118 -2.14 -4.76 -8.00
CA GLY A 118 -1.66 -5.16 -9.31
C GLY A 118 -0.32 -5.87 -9.18
N PHE A 119 -0.22 -7.07 -9.73
CA PHE A 119 1.01 -7.84 -9.69
C PHE A 119 2.02 -7.17 -10.62
N PHE A 120 3.16 -6.72 -10.09
CA PHE A 120 4.35 -6.57 -10.93
C PHE A 120 4.91 -7.96 -11.23
N ALA A 121 4.18 -8.76 -12.01
CA ALA A 121 4.78 -9.91 -12.66
C ALA A 121 5.84 -9.34 -13.59
N HIS A 122 7.11 -9.49 -13.21
CA HIS A 122 8.15 -9.32 -14.20
C HIS A 122 7.86 -10.39 -15.25
N ASN A 123 7.37 -9.94 -16.41
CA ASN A 123 7.32 -10.74 -17.61
C ASN A 123 8.72 -11.33 -17.74
N GLU A 124 8.87 -12.64 -17.62
CA GLU A 124 10.01 -13.32 -18.20
C GLU A 124 9.89 -13.02 -19.70
N MET A 125 10.53 -11.94 -20.13
CA MET A 125 10.80 -11.70 -21.54
C MET A 125 11.74 -12.82 -21.96
N ARG A 126 11.14 -13.89 -22.46
CA ARG A 126 11.81 -14.89 -23.26
C ARG A 126 12.00 -14.37 -24.68
#